data_AF-A0A4P9K6Z1-F1
#
_entry.id   AF-A0A4P9K6Z1-F1
#
_cell.length_a   1.000
_cell.length_b   1.000
_cell.length_c   1.000
_cell.angle_alpha   90.00
_cell.angle_beta   90.00
_cell.angle_gamma   90.00
#
_symmetry.space_group_name_H-M   'P 1'
#
loop_
_entity.id
_entity.type
_entity.pdbx_description
1 polymer ?
#
loop_
_entity_poly.entity_id
_entity_poly.type
_entity_poly.pdbx_seq_one_letter_code
_entity_poly.pdbx_strand_id
1 'polypeptide(L)'
;MPGTNHDIDPSFMDNLDQSLRDPALELIRFSSLKDMLEMRLKGPSEFLAANFDLSQQQWHEVLNKVILTKVSYFDMQVHFPNRYIDKLIEIACYAASMDHVDPIVLYQAMLKDHPIFAAWLKKAIQTKQLNIRFEQQRLGETA
;
A
#
# COMPACT_ATOMS: atom_id res chain seq x y z
N MET A 1 -19.27 -6.51 20.90
CA MET A 1 -18.34 -5.64 20.17
C MET A 1 -18.32 -6.09 18.72
N PRO A 2 -18.80 -5.30 17.74
CA PRO A 2 -18.67 -5.67 16.34
C PRO A 2 -17.54 -4.82 15.72
N GLY A 3 -16.31 -5.31 15.77
CA GLY A 3 -15.22 -4.84 14.92
C GLY A 3 -15.38 -5.54 13.58
N THR A 4 -15.91 -4.84 12.58
CA THR A 4 -15.96 -5.34 11.21
C THR A 4 -14.54 -5.60 10.73
N ASN A 5 -14.26 -6.83 10.31
CA ASN A 5 -13.04 -7.26 9.64
C ASN A 5 -12.62 -6.19 8.63
N HIS A 6 -11.56 -5.43 8.94
CA HIS A 6 -10.84 -4.73 7.90
C HIS A 6 -10.13 -5.80 7.10
N ASP A 7 -10.43 -5.91 5.80
CA ASP A 7 -9.75 -6.77 4.82
C ASP A 7 -8.31 -6.27 4.60
N ILE A 8 -7.53 -6.27 5.68
CA ILE A 8 -6.10 -6.01 5.68
C ILE A 8 -5.45 -7.23 5.03
N ASP A 9 -4.51 -7.01 4.11
CA ASP A 9 -3.70 -8.11 3.59
C ASP A 9 -2.47 -8.34 4.49
N PRO A 10 -2.46 -9.38 5.35
CA PRO A 10 -1.29 -9.73 6.14
C PRO A 10 -0.23 -10.47 5.32
N SER A 11 -0.54 -10.96 4.11
CA SER A 11 0.31 -11.90 3.40
C SER A 11 1.70 -11.34 3.06
N PHE A 12 1.84 -10.02 2.87
CA PHE A 12 3.16 -9.40 2.72
C PHE A 12 4.00 -9.52 4.00
N MET A 13 3.38 -9.37 5.17
CA MET A 13 4.02 -9.49 6.48
C MET A 13 4.28 -10.95 6.85
N ASP A 14 3.35 -11.85 6.51
CA ASP A 14 3.47 -13.29 6.79
C ASP A 14 4.63 -13.91 6.01
N ASN A 15 4.87 -13.42 4.79
CA ASN A 15 5.95 -13.85 3.91
C ASN A 15 7.33 -13.26 4.26
N LEU A 16 7.44 -12.46 5.32
CA LEU A 16 8.74 -12.00 5.81
C LEU A 16 9.48 -13.11 6.56
N ASP A 17 10.79 -13.17 6.34
CA ASP A 17 11.71 -13.96 7.16
C ASP A 17 11.55 -13.62 8.64
N GLN A 18 11.72 -14.63 9.51
CA GLN A 18 11.46 -14.48 10.95
C GLN A 18 12.27 -13.35 11.59
N SER A 19 13.51 -13.12 11.14
CA SER A 19 14.38 -12.03 11.62
C SER A 19 13.89 -10.63 11.24
N LEU A 20 13.01 -10.53 10.25
CA LEU A 20 12.49 -9.27 9.72
C LEU A 20 11.13 -8.89 10.31
N ARG A 21 10.49 -9.80 11.07
CA ARG A 21 9.13 -9.59 11.59
C ARG A 21 9.04 -8.52 12.67
N ASP A 22 9.96 -8.50 13.62
CA ASP A 22 9.97 -7.50 14.69
C ASP A 22 10.11 -6.06 14.17
N PRO A 23 11.09 -5.73 13.30
CA PRO A 23 11.17 -4.38 12.73
C PRO A 23 9.95 -4.05 11.86
N ALA A 24 9.37 -5.03 11.16
CA ALA A 24 8.15 -4.82 10.39
C ALA A 24 6.95 -4.49 11.29
N LEU A 25 6.81 -5.17 12.43
CA LEU A 25 5.78 -4.90 13.44
C LEU A 25 5.94 -3.53 14.09
N GLU A 26 7.17 -3.09 14.32
CA GLU A 26 7.46 -1.74 14.82
C GLU A 26 7.01 -0.68 13.80
N LEU A 27 7.38 -0.86 12.54
CA LEU A 27 7.01 0.06 11.45
C LEU A 27 5.50 0.13 11.23
N ILE A 28 4.80 -1.01 11.14
CA ILE A 28 3.36 -1.00 10.85
C ILE A 28 2.58 -0.28 11.96
N ARG A 29 3.02 -0.41 13.22
CA ARG A 29 2.38 0.17 14.40
C ARG A 29 2.68 1.66 14.58
N PHE A 30 3.95 2.06 14.45
CA PHE A 30 4.39 3.36 14.93
C PHE A 30 4.83 4.34 13.84
N SER A 31 5.05 3.87 12.60
CA SER A 31 5.48 4.75 11.50
C SER A 31 4.33 5.13 10.59
N SER A 32 4.22 6.38 10.14
CA SER A 32 3.25 6.75 9.11
C SER A 32 3.69 6.23 7.73
N LEU A 33 2.75 6.16 6.77
CA LEU A 33 3.10 5.82 5.38
C LEU A 33 4.14 6.79 4.80
N LYS A 34 4.05 8.07 5.17
CA LYS A 34 5.01 9.10 4.76
C LYS A 34 6.40 8.78 5.32
N ASP A 35 6.51 8.48 6.61
CA ASP A 35 7.79 8.19 7.25
C ASP A 35 8.45 6.97 6.61
N MET A 36 7.68 5.93 6.31
CA MET A 36 8.21 4.73 5.63
C MET A 36 8.72 5.00 4.23
N LEU A 37 8.06 5.88 3.47
CA LEU A 37 8.54 6.31 2.15
C LEU A 37 9.83 7.12 2.26
N GLU A 38 9.94 8.01 3.25
CA GLU A 38 11.17 8.73 3.52
C GLU A 38 12.30 7.78 3.93
N MET A 39 12.01 6.81 4.80
CA MET A 39 12.97 5.79 5.24
C MET A 39 13.43 4.89 4.09
N ARG A 40 12.53 4.58 3.15
CA ARG A 40 12.89 3.78 1.97
C ARG A 40 13.88 4.51 1.06
N LEU A 41 13.85 5.85 1.05
CA LEU A 41 14.76 6.67 0.24
C LEU A 41 16.07 6.98 0.96
N LYS A 42 16.02 7.24 2.27
CA LYS A 42 17.14 7.79 3.05
C LYS A 42 17.78 6.79 4.02
N GLY A 43 17.14 5.65 4.24
CA GLY A 43 17.48 4.71 5.30
C GLY A 43 16.58 4.85 6.54
N PRO A 44 16.65 3.89 7.48
CA PRO A 44 15.85 3.89 8.70
C PRO A 44 16.14 5.11 9.58
N SER A 45 15.20 5.45 10.46
CA SER A 45 15.46 6.44 11.51
C SER A 45 16.56 5.97 12.46
N GLU A 46 17.21 6.91 13.16
CA GLU A 46 18.26 6.60 14.15
C GLU A 46 17.76 5.60 15.21
N PHE A 47 16.51 5.77 15.66
CA PHE A 47 15.88 4.85 16.60
C PHE A 47 15.80 3.43 16.03
N LEU A 48 15.32 3.26 14.79
CA LEU A 48 15.20 1.93 14.20
C LEU A 48 16.57 1.30 13.91
N ALA A 49 17.53 2.09 13.44
CA ALA A 49 18.89 1.63 13.19
C ALA A 49 19.61 1.19 14.47
N ALA A 50 19.33 1.82 15.60
CA ALA A 50 19.92 1.45 16.89
C ALA A 50 19.30 0.18 17.50
N ASN A 51 18.04 -0.13 17.16
CA ASN A 51 17.31 -1.27 17.74
C ASN A 51 17.33 -2.52 16.85
N PHE A 52 17.60 -2.37 15.56
CA PHE A 52 17.57 -3.49 14.61
C PHE A 52 18.82 -3.47 13.72
N ASP A 53 19.63 -4.50 13.85
CA ASP A 53 20.82 -4.71 13.02
C ASP A 53 20.44 -5.39 11.70
N LEU A 54 20.00 -4.58 10.73
CA LEU A 54 19.63 -5.01 9.39
C LEU A 54 20.53 -4.36 8.33
N SER A 55 20.87 -5.15 7.32
CA SER A 55 21.47 -4.62 6.09
C SER A 55 20.52 -3.68 5.35
N GLN A 56 21.06 -2.85 4.46
CA GLN A 56 20.26 -1.96 3.62
C GLN A 56 19.21 -2.74 2.80
N GLN A 57 19.58 -3.91 2.25
CA GLN A 57 18.66 -4.74 1.47
C GLN A 57 17.49 -5.25 2.32
N GLN A 58 17.76 -5.70 3.55
CA GLN A 58 16.73 -6.13 4.50
C GLN A 58 15.80 -4.98 4.90
N TRP A 59 16.35 -3.77 5.09
CA TRP A 59 15.52 -2.58 5.32
C TRP A 59 14.59 -2.29 4.14
N HIS A 60 15.10 -2.34 2.91
CA HIS A 60 14.26 -2.16 1.72
C HIS A 60 13.16 -3.21 1.64
N GLU A 61 13.47 -4.48 1.91
CA GLU A 61 12.50 -5.57 1.91
C GLU A 61 11.40 -5.33 2.94
N VAL A 62 11.77 -5.08 4.20
CA VAL A 62 10.83 -4.81 5.29
C VAL A 62 9.94 -3.61 4.93
N LEU A 63 10.55 -2.49 4.53
CA LEU A 63 9.80 -1.28 4.18
C LEU A 63 8.83 -1.53 3.03
N ASN A 64 9.24 -2.27 1.98
CA ASN A 64 8.38 -2.63 0.86
C ASN A 64 7.14 -3.40 1.32
N LYS A 65 7.35 -4.47 2.09
CA LYS A 65 6.25 -5.32 2.58
C LYS A 65 5.30 -4.56 3.49
N VAL A 66 5.84 -3.78 4.43
CA VAL A 66 5.03 -2.98 5.36
C VAL A 66 4.27 -1.87 4.63
N ILE A 67 4.89 -1.20 3.65
CA ILE A 67 4.22 -0.18 2.83
C ILE A 67 3.02 -0.81 2.08
N LEU A 68 3.21 -1.95 1.42
CA LEU A 68 2.14 -2.64 0.69
C LEU A 68 0.99 -3.04 1.62
N THR A 69 1.31 -3.62 2.78
CA THR A 69 0.31 -3.91 3.81
C THR A 69 -0.43 -2.64 4.25
N LYS A 70 0.27 -1.55 4.56
CA LYS A 70 -0.36 -0.31 5.04
C LYS A 70 -1.19 0.40 3.98
N VAL A 71 -0.83 0.29 2.69
CA VAL A 71 -1.63 0.79 1.58
C VAL A 71 -2.98 0.06 1.50
N SER A 72 -3.01 -1.24 1.79
CA SER A 72 -4.26 -2.01 1.81
C SER A 72 -5.25 -1.57 2.90
N TYR A 73 -4.80 -0.79 3.90
CA TYR A 73 -5.65 -0.31 5.00
C TYR A 73 -6.61 0.80 4.55
N PHE A 74 -6.30 1.46 3.44
CA PHE A 74 -7.12 2.55 2.92
C PHE A 74 -8.39 1.99 2.29
N ASP A 75 -9.53 2.34 2.86
CA ASP A 75 -10.83 1.98 2.30
C ASP A 75 -11.22 2.93 1.16
N MET A 76 -11.27 2.39 -0.06
CA MET A 76 -11.68 3.12 -1.26
C MET A 76 -13.20 3.15 -1.36
N GLN A 77 -13.80 4.30 -1.05
CA GLN A 77 -15.24 4.52 -1.18
C GLN A 77 -15.55 5.45 -2.36
N VAL A 78 -16.79 5.40 -2.86
CA VAL A 78 -17.26 6.34 -3.87
C VAL A 78 -17.10 7.77 -3.34
N HIS A 79 -16.71 8.70 -4.21
CA HIS A 79 -16.29 10.08 -3.91
C HIS A 79 -14.93 10.22 -3.22
N PHE A 80 -14.21 9.13 -2.93
CA PHE A 80 -12.81 9.23 -2.52
C PHE A 80 -11.99 9.89 -3.64
N PRO A 81 -11.23 10.98 -3.38
CA PRO A 81 -10.61 11.75 -4.46
C PRO A 81 -9.67 10.92 -5.35
N ASN A 82 -9.89 10.94 -6.66
CA ASN A 82 -9.13 10.14 -7.63
C ASN A 82 -7.61 10.37 -7.53
N ARG A 83 -7.18 11.61 -7.26
CA ARG A 83 -5.77 11.95 -7.04
C ARG A 83 -5.10 11.16 -5.91
N TYR A 84 -5.86 10.80 -4.89
CA TYR A 84 -5.35 10.02 -3.76
C TYR A 84 -5.34 8.52 -4.07
N ILE A 85 -6.34 8.03 -4.83
CA ILE A 85 -6.31 6.66 -5.37
C ILE A 85 -5.07 6.46 -6.24
N ASP A 86 -4.81 7.40 -7.14
CA ASP A 86 -3.64 7.36 -8.03
C ASP A 86 -2.33 7.36 -7.25
N LYS A 87 -2.21 8.21 -6.23
CA LYS A 87 -1.01 8.25 -5.39
C LYS A 87 -0.80 6.95 -4.60
N LEU A 88 -1.87 6.30 -4.12
CA LEU A 88 -1.77 5.03 -3.40
C LEU A 88 -1.35 3.88 -4.33
N ILE A 89 -1.86 3.86 -5.57
CA ILE A 89 -1.44 2.92 -6.60
C ILE A 89 0.04 3.16 -6.96
N GLU A 90 0.45 4.40 -7.15
CA GLU A 90 1.85 4.77 -7.42
C GLU A 90 2.78 4.29 -6.29
N ILE A 91 2.39 4.51 -5.03
CA ILE A 91 3.13 4.02 -3.86
C ILE A 91 3.21 2.49 -3.86
N ALA A 92 2.12 1.80 -4.21
CA ALA A 92 2.11 0.34 -4.30
C ALA A 92 3.05 -0.18 -5.41
N CYS A 93 3.00 0.39 -6.61
CA CYS A 93 3.93 0.06 -7.70
C CYS A 93 5.38 0.29 -7.28
N TYR A 94 5.64 1.42 -6.60
CA TYR A 94 6.96 1.76 -6.09
C TYR A 94 7.48 0.76 -5.04
N ALA A 95 6.64 0.37 -4.09
CA ALA A 95 6.99 -0.64 -3.08
C ALA A 95 7.11 -2.06 -3.65
N ALA A 96 6.39 -2.36 -4.73
CA ALA A 96 6.54 -3.59 -5.51
C ALA A 96 7.77 -3.58 -6.45
N SER A 97 8.59 -2.51 -6.41
CA SER A 97 9.78 -2.33 -7.25
C SER A 97 9.49 -2.42 -8.75
N MET A 98 8.33 -1.91 -9.18
CA MET A 98 7.97 -1.81 -10.60
C MET A 98 8.56 -0.54 -11.23
N ASP A 99 9.12 -0.67 -12.44
CA ASP A 99 9.71 0.46 -13.18
C ASP A 99 8.67 1.50 -13.64
N HIS A 100 7.42 1.07 -13.81
CA HIS A 100 6.33 1.89 -14.30
C HIS A 100 5.06 1.70 -13.47
N VAL A 101 4.28 2.78 -13.34
CA VAL A 101 2.99 2.74 -12.67
C VAL A 101 1.95 2.16 -13.62
N ASP A 102 1.79 0.85 -13.58
CA ASP A 102 0.72 0.13 -14.27
C ASP A 102 -0.11 -0.68 -13.25
N PRO A 103 -1.32 -0.20 -12.88
CA PRO A 103 -2.17 -0.88 -11.92
C PRO A 103 -2.68 -2.24 -12.40
N ILE A 104 -2.76 -2.49 -13.71
CA ILE A 104 -3.20 -3.77 -14.25
C ILE A 104 -2.09 -4.81 -14.12
N VAL A 105 -0.85 -4.42 -14.44
CA VAL A 105 0.32 -5.29 -14.24
C VAL A 105 0.52 -5.58 -12.76
N LEU A 106 0.41 -4.58 -11.89
CA LEU A 106 0.49 -4.78 -10.44
C LEU A 106 -0.60 -5.75 -9.96
N TYR A 107 -1.85 -5.59 -10.43
CA TYR A 107 -2.93 -6.51 -10.11
C TYR A 107 -2.61 -7.95 -10.52
N GLN A 108 -2.13 -8.15 -11.74
CA GLN A 108 -1.76 -9.48 -12.24
C GLN A 108 -0.63 -10.12 -11.43
N ALA A 109 0.38 -9.33 -11.04
CA ALA A 109 1.49 -9.81 -10.21
C ALA A 109 1.04 -10.24 -8.81
N MET A 110 0.01 -9.60 -8.25
CA MET A 110 -0.46 -9.86 -6.89
C MET A 110 -1.54 -10.95 -6.82
N LEU A 111 -2.19 -11.30 -7.94
CA LEU A 111 -3.33 -12.23 -7.98
C LEU A 111 -3.10 -13.58 -7.29
N LYS A 112 -1.90 -14.13 -7.41
CA LYS A 112 -1.57 -15.47 -6.90
C LYS A 112 -1.15 -15.44 -5.44
N ASP A 113 -0.17 -14.59 -5.12
CA ASP A 113 0.53 -14.63 -3.83
C ASP A 113 -0.06 -13.65 -2.80
N HIS A 114 -0.81 -12.65 -3.27
CA HIS A 114 -1.39 -11.57 -2.45
C HIS A 114 -2.84 -11.26 -2.89
N PRO A 115 -3.77 -12.24 -2.81
CA PRO A 115 -5.11 -12.12 -3.39
C PRO A 115 -5.98 -11.05 -2.72
N ILE A 116 -5.78 -10.77 -1.43
CA ILE A 116 -6.51 -9.72 -0.71
C ILE A 116 -6.06 -8.35 -1.22
N PHE A 117 -4.76 -8.12 -1.39
CA PHE A 117 -4.24 -6.91 -2.01
C PHE A 117 -4.68 -6.75 -3.47
N ALA A 118 -4.72 -7.85 -4.23
CA ALA A 118 -5.25 -7.82 -5.59
C ALA A 118 -6.73 -7.39 -5.61
N ALA A 119 -7.55 -7.85 -4.66
CA ALA A 119 -8.93 -7.41 -4.49
C ALA A 119 -9.01 -5.92 -4.11
N TRP A 120 -8.14 -5.45 -3.20
CA TRP A 120 -8.02 -4.03 -2.86
C TRP A 120 -7.70 -3.17 -4.09
N LEU A 121 -6.73 -3.59 -4.90
CA LEU A 121 -6.32 -2.86 -6.10
C LEU A 121 -7.45 -2.83 -7.15
N LYS A 122 -8.16 -3.94 -7.32
CA LYS A 122 -9.37 -4.00 -8.16
C LYS A 122 -10.43 -3.00 -7.68
N LYS A 123 -10.69 -2.95 -6.36
CA LYS A 123 -11.63 -1.99 -5.76
C LYS A 123 -11.20 -0.55 -6.00
N ALA A 124 -9.92 -0.24 -5.84
CA ALA A 124 -9.35 1.09 -6.11
C ALA A 124 -9.58 1.54 -7.56
N ILE A 125 -9.25 0.68 -8.53
CA ILE A 125 -9.45 0.95 -9.97
C ILE A 125 -10.93 1.17 -10.29
N GLN A 126 -11.81 0.30 -9.77
CA GLN A 126 -13.26 0.40 -9.99
C GLN A 126 -13.84 1.68 -9.39
N THR A 127 -13.42 2.03 -8.17
CA THR A 127 -13.87 3.25 -7.48
C THR A 127 -13.48 4.49 -8.27
N LYS A 128 -12.24 4.55 -8.78
CA LYS A 128 -11.80 5.63 -9.66
C LYS A 128 -12.68 5.76 -10.90
N GLN A 129 -12.98 4.64 -11.58
CA GLN A 129 -13.83 4.65 -12.77
C GLN A 129 -15.25 5.13 -12.46
N LEU A 130 -15.82 4.73 -11.32
CA LEU A 130 -17.13 5.20 -10.87
C LEU A 130 -17.13 6.70 -10.59
N ASN A 131 -16.13 7.20 -9.88
CA ASN A 131 -16.01 8.63 -9.58
C ASN A 131 -15.92 9.49 -10.85
N ILE A 132 -15.15 9.06 -11.84
CA ILE A 132 -15.05 9.76 -13.14
C ILE A 132 -16.42 9.81 -13.83
N ARG A 133 -17.19 8.72 -13.81
CA ARG A 133 -18.55 8.70 -14.39
C ARG A 133 -19.48 9.67 -13.68
N PHE A 134 -19.44 9.73 -12.35
CA PHE A 134 -20.24 10.69 -11.57
C PHE A 134 -19.86 12.13 -11.86
N GLU A 135 -18.56 12.43 -11.98
CA GLU A 135 -18.08 13.77 -12.34
C GLU A 135 -18.56 14.20 -13.73
N GLN A 136 -18.53 13.28 -14.71
CA GLN A 136 -19.03 13.53 -16.07
C GLN A 136 -20.54 13.76 -16.11
N GLN A 137 -21.32 12.96 -15.39
CA GLN A 137 -22.77 13.13 -15.28
C GLN A 137 -23.13 14.49 -14.67
N ARG A 138 -22.47 14.85 -13.57
CA ARG A 138 -22.69 16.15 -12.91
C ARG A 138 -22.39 17.34 -13.82
N LEU A 139 -21.35 17.25 -14.64
CA LEU A 139 -21.00 18.30 -15.61
C LEU A 139 -22.00 18.39 -16.77
N GLY A 140 -22.55 17.25 -17.20
CA GLY A 140 -23.57 17.18 -18.25
C GLY A 140 -24.95 17.70 -17.83
N GLU A 141 -25.28 17.69 -16.53
CA GLU A 141 -26.53 18.24 -15.99
C GLU A 141 -26.48 19.77 -15.80
N THR A 142 -25.27 20.35 -15.78
CA THR A 142 -25.05 21.81 -15.63
C THR A 142 -24.84 22.55 -16.96
N ALA A 143 -24.90 21.85 -18.09
CA ALA A 143 -24.74 22.39 -19.45
C ALA A 143 -26.09 22.46 -20.17
#